data_AF-A0AAU2A3C8-F1
#
_entry.id   AF-A0AAU2A3C8-F1
#
_cell.length_a   1.000
_cell.length_b   1.000
_cell.length_c   1.000
_cell.angle_alpha   90.00
_cell.angle_beta   90.00
_cell.angle_gamma   90.00
#
_symmetry.space_group_name_H-M   'P 1'
#
loop_
_entity.id
_entity.type
_entity.pdbx_description
1 polymer ?
#
loop_
_entity_poly.entity_id
_entity_poly.type
_entity_poly.pdbx_seq_one_letter_code
_entity_poly.pdbx_strand_id
1 'polypeptide(L)'
;MDSVNDMNKKSPAHPARPSHRRPGRRLAAVAAGLVLTVGLGVSTQMSAQASVPASAKVSTKVSAAAQKPISGTTGQVVTRVADFYGAYVDAKGDYTDPDSALAAALRKHYLTPDFAKRLAAWEKKNGVDGVLRAQNVPVRWTVADNGSMGHSHEVVVTLTFGSGTTTQKIKLFVLVERYNHISGIETTSAR
;
A
#
# COMPACT_ATOMS: atom_id res chain seq x y z
N MET A 1 32.55 -19.15 -67.41
CA MET A 1 31.23 -18.53 -67.18
C MET A 1 31.12 -18.30 -65.67
N ASP A 2 32.00 -17.48 -65.08
CA ASP A 2 31.91 -15.99 -65.08
C ASP A 2 30.58 -15.60 -64.41
N SER A 3 30.48 -14.76 -63.38
CA SER A 3 31.39 -13.80 -62.76
C SER A 3 30.58 -13.17 -61.62
N VAL A 4 31.23 -12.76 -60.51
CA VAL A 4 31.06 -11.41 -59.87
C VAL A 4 29.67 -11.07 -59.30
N ASN A 5 29.44 -10.55 -58.09
CA ASN A 5 30.17 -9.72 -57.12
C ASN A 5 29.36 -9.87 -55.80
N ASP A 6 29.99 -10.10 -54.66
CA ASP A 6 30.47 -9.05 -53.74
C ASP A 6 29.35 -8.17 -53.14
N MET A 7 29.04 -8.43 -51.87
CA MET A 7 28.92 -7.35 -50.87
C MET A 7 29.08 -7.93 -49.47
N ASN A 8 30.36 -8.08 -49.12
CA ASN A 8 30.96 -7.54 -47.90
C ASN A 8 30.01 -7.06 -46.77
N LYS A 9 30.01 -7.78 -45.64
CA LYS A 9 30.00 -7.10 -44.32
C LYS A 9 30.76 -7.88 -43.25
N LYS A 10 32.05 -7.57 -43.19
CA LYS A 10 32.96 -7.81 -42.06
C LYS A 10 32.38 -7.22 -40.77
N SER A 11 32.14 -8.04 -39.74
CA SER A 11 31.89 -7.58 -38.38
C SER A 11 33.11 -7.83 -37.49
N PRO A 12 33.75 -6.79 -36.93
CA PRO A 12 34.92 -6.94 -36.07
C PRO A 12 34.55 -7.23 -34.60
N ALA A 13 35.56 -7.75 -33.91
CA ALA A 13 35.58 -8.22 -32.52
C ALA A 13 35.00 -7.25 -31.49
N HIS A 14 34.36 -7.82 -30.46
CA HIS A 14 33.94 -7.13 -29.25
C HIS A 14 35.13 -6.86 -28.31
N PRO A 15 35.39 -5.59 -27.93
CA PRO A 15 36.20 -5.30 -26.75
C PRO A 15 35.36 -5.42 -25.46
N ALA A 16 35.96 -6.03 -24.46
CA ALA A 16 35.43 -6.22 -23.10
C ALA A 16 35.04 -4.89 -22.44
N ARG A 17 33.90 -4.88 -21.73
CA ARG A 17 33.46 -3.74 -20.90
C ARG A 17 34.12 -3.77 -19.52
N PRO A 18 34.62 -2.63 -19.02
CA PRO A 18 35.21 -2.55 -17.69
C PRO A 18 34.15 -2.61 -16.57
N SER A 19 34.51 -3.31 -15.51
CA SER A 19 33.75 -3.50 -14.28
C SER A 19 33.96 -2.31 -13.33
N HIS A 20 32.90 -1.54 -13.08
CA HIS A 20 32.92 -0.50 -12.05
C HIS A 20 32.57 -1.08 -10.68
N ARG A 21 33.61 -1.46 -9.92
CA ARG A 21 33.52 -1.67 -8.47
C ARG A 21 33.40 -0.31 -7.78
N ARG A 22 32.34 -0.08 -7.01
CA ARG A 22 32.28 1.04 -6.05
C ARG A 22 32.81 0.59 -4.68
N PRO A 23 33.69 1.37 -4.04
CA PRO A 23 34.25 1.04 -2.73
C PRO A 23 33.26 1.34 -1.61
N GLY A 24 33.36 0.54 -0.55
CA GLY A 24 32.51 0.64 0.62
C GLY A 24 32.80 1.86 1.49
N ARG A 25 31.80 2.21 2.32
CA ARG A 25 32.01 2.96 3.56
C ARG A 25 31.46 2.13 4.71
N ARG A 26 32.37 1.83 5.62
CA ARG A 26 32.21 1.11 6.87
C ARG A 26 32.06 2.13 8.01
N LEU A 27 31.23 1.76 8.99
CA LEU A 27 31.32 2.06 10.44
C LEU A 27 30.92 3.46 10.94
N ALA A 28 30.00 3.47 11.91
CA ALA A 28 30.35 3.70 13.31
C ALA A 28 29.15 3.40 14.24
N ALA A 29 29.36 2.45 15.16
CA ALA A 29 28.55 2.29 16.36
C ALA A 29 28.99 3.33 17.40
N VAL A 30 28.06 3.91 18.16
CA VAL A 30 28.39 4.68 19.37
C VAL A 30 27.67 4.07 20.55
N ALA A 31 28.46 3.77 21.56
CA ALA A 31 28.14 2.99 22.74
C ALA A 31 27.62 3.84 23.92
N ALA A 32 27.09 3.09 24.88
CA ALA A 32 26.63 3.36 26.24
C ALA A 32 27.31 4.49 27.05
N GLY A 33 26.56 5.02 28.01
CA GLY A 33 27.07 5.72 29.19
C GLY A 33 26.01 5.87 30.28
N LEU A 34 26.02 4.95 31.25
CA LEU A 34 25.23 4.99 32.50
C LEU A 34 26.13 5.55 33.61
N VAL A 35 25.70 6.56 34.37
CA VAL A 35 26.40 7.00 35.59
C VAL A 35 25.39 7.23 36.72
N LEU A 36 25.48 6.40 37.76
CA LEU A 36 24.85 6.55 39.07
C LEU A 36 25.81 7.29 39.99
N THR A 37 25.37 8.36 40.65
CA THR A 37 26.08 8.92 41.80
C THR A 37 25.11 9.26 42.92
N VAL A 38 25.37 8.67 44.09
CA VAL A 38 24.70 8.89 45.38
C VAL A 38 25.56 9.86 46.18
N GLY A 39 24.95 10.83 46.85
CA GLY A 39 25.65 11.70 47.80
C GLY A 39 24.68 12.42 48.75
N LEU A 40 24.70 12.02 50.04
CA LEU A 40 24.15 12.75 51.18
C LEU A 40 25.16 13.80 51.65
N GLY A 41 24.71 15.02 51.94
CA GLY A 41 25.52 16.05 52.60
C GLY A 41 24.67 17.25 53.05
N VAL A 42 24.57 17.45 54.36
CA VAL A 42 23.96 18.60 55.05
C VAL A 42 24.97 19.74 55.15
N SER A 43 24.58 20.98 54.81
CA SER A 43 25.16 22.22 55.35
C SER A 43 24.30 23.45 55.02
N THR A 44 24.29 24.38 55.97
CA THR A 44 23.45 25.58 56.15
C THR A 44 23.93 26.83 55.40
N GLN A 45 23.00 27.79 55.25
CA GLN A 45 23.17 29.25 55.06
C GLN A 45 23.42 29.86 53.65
N MET A 46 22.31 30.35 53.08
CA MET A 46 22.00 31.77 52.77
C MET A 46 23.11 32.68 52.20
N SER A 47 22.97 33.06 50.92
CA SER A 47 22.93 34.45 50.42
C SER A 47 22.82 34.53 48.88
N ALA A 48 22.01 35.49 48.41
CA ALA A 48 21.96 36.09 47.07
C ALA A 48 21.70 35.17 45.86
N GLN A 49 20.43 35.04 45.44
CA GLN A 49 20.07 34.55 44.10
C GLN A 49 19.87 35.72 43.13
N ALA A 50 20.93 35.99 42.37
CA ALA A 50 20.80 36.61 41.05
C ALA A 50 20.05 35.63 40.15
N SER A 51 18.96 36.11 39.53
CA SER A 51 18.14 35.35 38.60
C SER A 51 18.93 35.02 37.32
N VAL A 52 19.65 33.89 37.33
CA VAL A 52 20.08 33.23 36.11
C VAL A 52 18.88 32.44 35.57
N PRO A 53 18.42 32.67 34.34
CA PRO A 53 17.38 31.84 33.75
C PRO A 53 17.94 30.43 33.63
N ALA A 54 17.46 29.54 34.51
CA ALA A 54 17.69 28.12 34.39
C ALA A 54 17.24 27.72 32.99
N SER A 55 18.18 27.18 32.21
CA SER A 55 17.86 26.56 30.93
C SER A 55 16.88 25.44 31.23
N ALA A 56 15.59 25.77 31.07
CA ALA A 56 14.51 24.82 31.24
C ALA A 56 14.82 23.71 30.24
N LYS A 57 15.17 22.53 30.75
CA LYS A 57 15.09 21.31 29.96
C LYS A 57 13.63 21.23 29.55
N VAL A 58 13.34 21.75 28.37
CA VAL A 58 12.11 21.48 27.66
C VAL A 58 12.20 20.00 27.39
N SER A 59 11.70 19.20 28.33
CA SER A 59 11.23 17.86 28.03
C SER A 59 10.10 18.07 27.05
N THR A 60 10.45 18.17 25.77
CA THR A 60 9.53 17.94 24.67
C THR A 60 9.00 16.54 24.91
N LYS A 61 7.86 16.49 25.59
CA LYS A 61 7.02 15.30 25.65
C LYS A 61 6.58 15.10 24.21
N VAL A 62 7.40 14.39 23.45
CA VAL A 62 7.02 13.88 22.14
C VAL A 62 5.84 12.98 22.45
N SER A 63 4.64 13.53 22.28
CA SER A 63 3.42 12.77 22.41
C SER A 63 3.47 11.79 21.27
N ALA A 64 3.92 10.55 21.57
CA ALA A 64 3.86 9.47 20.62
C ALA A 64 2.43 9.43 20.12
N ALA A 65 2.23 9.70 18.82
CA ALA A 65 0.92 9.63 18.21
C ALA A 65 0.35 8.24 18.56
N ALA A 66 -0.81 8.21 19.20
CA ALA A 66 -1.44 6.96 19.60
C ALA A 66 -1.55 6.07 18.35
N GLN A 67 -0.96 4.89 18.42
CA GLN A 67 -1.05 3.93 17.32
C GLN A 67 -2.52 3.63 17.08
N LYS A 68 -2.96 3.71 15.82
CA LYS A 68 -4.31 3.31 15.43
C LYS A 68 -4.26 1.85 14.94
N PRO A 69 -4.60 0.86 15.78
CA PRO A 69 -4.61 -0.52 15.34
C PRO A 69 -5.68 -0.75 14.27
N ILE A 70 -5.39 -1.66 13.35
CA ILE A 70 -6.36 -2.24 12.42
C ILE A 70 -6.52 -3.70 12.81
N SER A 71 -7.75 -4.12 13.09
CA SER A 71 -8.07 -5.50 13.47
C SER A 71 -8.79 -6.19 12.32
N GLY A 72 -8.38 -7.42 12.03
CA GLY A 72 -9.03 -8.31 11.08
C GLY A 72 -9.35 -9.66 11.74
N THR A 73 -10.31 -10.39 11.17
CA THR A 73 -10.63 -11.75 11.61
C THR A 73 -10.64 -12.68 10.41
N THR A 74 -9.85 -13.75 10.46
CA THR A 74 -9.84 -14.77 9.40
C THR A 74 -11.23 -15.35 9.22
N GLY A 75 -11.67 -15.46 7.97
CA GLY A 75 -12.98 -15.99 7.64
C GLY A 75 -14.13 -14.98 7.74
N GLN A 76 -13.90 -13.76 8.22
CA GLN A 76 -14.92 -12.70 8.14
C GLN A 76 -14.96 -12.08 6.74
N VAL A 77 -16.18 -11.90 6.23
CA VAL A 77 -16.45 -11.39 4.88
C VAL A 77 -15.88 -9.98 4.70
N VAL A 78 -16.09 -9.09 5.68
CA VAL A 78 -15.58 -7.70 5.65
C VAL A 78 -14.05 -7.69 5.61
N THR A 79 -13.38 -8.50 6.43
CA THR A 79 -11.91 -8.61 6.42
C THR A 79 -11.42 -9.13 5.08
N ARG A 80 -12.04 -10.18 4.52
CA ARG A 80 -11.67 -10.74 3.21
C ARG A 80 -11.78 -9.71 2.08
N VAL A 81 -12.85 -8.91 2.07
CA VAL A 81 -13.04 -7.83 1.07
C VAL A 81 -12.01 -6.71 1.28
N ALA A 82 -11.68 -6.36 2.52
CA ALA A 82 -10.64 -5.39 2.83
C ALA A 82 -9.24 -5.87 2.38
N ASP A 83 -8.90 -7.13 2.62
CA ASP A 83 -7.63 -7.73 2.18
C ASP A 83 -7.51 -7.69 0.65
N PHE A 84 -8.60 -8.02 -0.07
CA PHE A 84 -8.64 -7.95 -1.52
C PHE A 84 -8.46 -6.52 -2.04
N TYR A 85 -9.28 -5.56 -1.59
CA TYR A 85 -9.22 -4.19 -2.11
C TYR A 85 -7.92 -3.49 -1.72
N GLY A 86 -7.37 -3.75 -0.53
CA GLY A 86 -6.06 -3.25 -0.13
C GLY A 86 -4.96 -3.73 -1.09
N ALA A 87 -4.83 -5.05 -1.23
CA ALA A 87 -3.81 -5.63 -2.10
C ALA A 87 -4.00 -5.27 -3.58
N TYR A 88 -5.26 -5.20 -4.06
CA TYR A 88 -5.55 -4.89 -5.46
C TYR A 88 -5.22 -3.43 -5.80
N VAL A 89 -5.56 -2.49 -4.91
CA VAL A 89 -5.20 -1.07 -5.06
C VAL A 89 -3.69 -0.89 -5.02
N ASP A 90 -2.98 -1.59 -4.14
CA ASP A 90 -1.51 -1.54 -4.07
C ASP A 90 -0.87 -2.11 -5.35
N ALA A 91 -1.37 -3.25 -5.86
CA ALA A 91 -0.87 -3.86 -7.10
C ALA A 91 -1.11 -2.98 -8.33
N LYS A 92 -2.25 -2.26 -8.36
CA LYS A 92 -2.61 -1.34 -9.44
C LYS A 92 -1.97 0.04 -9.33
N GLY A 93 -1.44 0.38 -8.16
CA GLY A 93 -1.04 1.73 -7.75
C GLY A 93 -0.27 2.51 -8.81
N ASP A 94 -0.31 3.83 -8.70
CA ASP A 94 0.38 4.77 -9.61
C ASP A 94 1.89 4.83 -9.34
N TYR A 95 2.50 3.68 -9.10
CA TYR A 95 3.94 3.50 -8.97
C TYR A 95 4.56 3.38 -10.37
N THR A 96 5.87 3.57 -10.45
CA THR A 96 6.62 3.45 -11.72
C THR A 96 6.41 2.09 -12.39
N ASP A 97 6.17 1.03 -11.60
CA ASP A 97 6.00 -0.34 -12.07
C ASP A 97 4.77 -1.01 -11.40
N PRO A 98 3.54 -0.83 -11.92
CA PRO A 98 2.37 -1.52 -11.42
C PRO A 98 2.48 -3.04 -11.65
N ASP A 99 2.15 -3.83 -10.63
CA ASP A 99 2.25 -5.30 -10.68
C ASP A 99 0.97 -5.90 -11.27
N SER A 100 0.90 -5.89 -12.61
CA SER A 100 -0.21 -6.47 -13.35
C SER A 100 -0.37 -7.99 -13.11
N ALA A 101 0.72 -8.71 -12.82
CA ALA A 101 0.69 -10.14 -12.56
C ALA A 101 0.05 -10.42 -11.19
N LEU A 102 0.40 -9.64 -10.17
CA LEU A 102 -0.24 -9.70 -8.86
C LEU A 102 -1.71 -9.31 -8.94
N ALA A 103 -2.06 -8.23 -9.66
CA ALA A 103 -3.46 -7.84 -9.85
C ALA A 103 -4.29 -8.97 -10.49
N ALA A 104 -3.74 -9.67 -11.49
CA ALA A 104 -4.37 -10.83 -12.11
C ALA A 104 -4.49 -12.02 -11.14
N ALA A 105 -3.45 -12.29 -10.35
CA ALA A 105 -3.45 -13.36 -9.35
C ALA A 105 -4.49 -13.11 -8.25
N LEU A 106 -4.60 -11.86 -7.76
CA LEU A 106 -5.60 -11.45 -6.78
C LEU A 106 -7.02 -11.68 -7.32
N ARG A 107 -7.30 -11.26 -8.56
CA ARG A 107 -8.61 -11.51 -9.18
C ARG A 107 -8.92 -12.99 -9.29
N LYS A 108 -7.94 -13.81 -9.66
CA LYS A 108 -8.09 -15.27 -9.72
C LYS A 108 -8.36 -15.89 -8.34
N HIS A 109 -7.80 -15.31 -7.28
CA HIS A 109 -7.95 -15.83 -5.91
C HIS A 109 -9.25 -15.41 -5.23
N TYR A 110 -9.69 -14.17 -5.42
CA TYR A 110 -10.82 -13.60 -4.67
C TYR A 110 -12.15 -13.64 -5.42
N LEU A 111 -12.15 -13.64 -6.75
CA LEU A 111 -13.39 -13.64 -7.53
C LEU A 111 -13.86 -15.07 -7.81
N THR A 112 -15.17 -15.28 -7.87
CA THR A 112 -15.69 -16.53 -8.44
C THR A 112 -15.34 -16.61 -9.94
N PRO A 113 -15.08 -17.81 -10.49
CA PRO A 113 -14.73 -17.96 -11.90
C PRO A 113 -15.79 -17.38 -12.85
N ASP A 114 -17.07 -17.54 -12.50
CA ASP A 114 -18.16 -17.03 -13.33
C ASP A 114 -18.30 -15.52 -13.22
N PHE A 115 -18.06 -14.93 -12.04
CA PHE A 115 -18.00 -13.48 -11.92
C PHE A 115 -16.81 -12.91 -12.70
N ALA A 116 -15.63 -13.53 -12.63
CA ALA A 116 -14.45 -13.09 -13.37
C ALA A 116 -14.72 -13.02 -14.90
N LYS A 117 -15.45 -13.99 -15.46
CA LYS A 117 -15.87 -13.98 -16.88
C LYS A 117 -16.82 -12.82 -17.18
N ARG A 118 -17.87 -12.63 -16.37
CA ARG A 118 -18.83 -11.53 -16.52
C ARG A 118 -18.14 -10.17 -16.40
N LEU A 119 -17.21 -10.05 -15.45
CA LEU A 119 -16.45 -8.84 -15.21
C LEU A 119 -15.56 -8.50 -16.41
N ALA A 120 -14.84 -9.48 -16.98
CA ALA A 120 -14.02 -9.26 -18.17
C ALA A 120 -14.85 -8.81 -19.39
N ALA A 121 -16.05 -9.40 -19.59
CA ALA A 121 -16.96 -8.94 -20.64
C ALA A 121 -17.45 -7.50 -20.40
N TRP A 122 -17.73 -7.15 -19.15
CA TRP A 122 -18.08 -5.78 -18.78
C TRP A 122 -16.92 -4.81 -19.02
N GLU A 123 -15.70 -5.15 -18.63
CA GLU A 123 -14.50 -4.31 -18.83
C GLU A 123 -14.24 -4.06 -20.32
N LYS A 124 -14.36 -5.10 -21.16
CA LYS A 124 -14.24 -4.95 -22.61
C LYS A 124 -15.25 -3.96 -23.19
N LYS A 125 -16.47 -3.93 -22.65
CA LYS A 125 -17.53 -3.01 -23.09
C LYS A 125 -17.31 -1.58 -22.59
N ASN A 126 -16.78 -1.41 -21.38
CA ASN A 126 -16.77 -0.10 -20.70
C ASN A 126 -15.40 0.59 -20.73
N GLY A 127 -14.31 -0.12 -21.04
CA GLY A 127 -12.96 0.46 -21.15
C GLY A 127 -12.37 0.95 -19.83
N VAL A 128 -12.89 0.48 -18.69
CA VAL A 128 -12.42 0.85 -17.35
C VAL A 128 -12.20 -0.40 -16.50
N ASP A 129 -11.45 -0.28 -15.39
CA ASP A 129 -11.25 -1.38 -14.45
C ASP A 129 -12.59 -1.77 -13.79
N GLY A 130 -12.97 -3.03 -13.89
CA GLY A 130 -14.26 -3.54 -13.40
C GLY A 130 -14.33 -3.72 -11.89
N VAL A 131 -13.20 -3.91 -11.22
CA VAL A 131 -13.13 -4.01 -9.75
C VAL A 131 -13.27 -2.62 -9.13
N LEU A 132 -12.67 -1.61 -9.76
CA LEU A 132 -12.69 -0.23 -9.29
C LEU A 132 -13.88 0.58 -9.84
N ARG A 133 -14.49 0.11 -10.94
CA ARG A 133 -15.49 0.84 -11.74
C ARG A 133 -14.99 2.22 -12.17
N ALA A 134 -13.69 2.35 -12.42
CA ALA A 134 -13.00 3.61 -12.70
C ALA A 134 -11.74 3.40 -13.57
N GLN A 135 -11.26 4.47 -14.19
CA GLN A 135 -10.02 4.46 -14.99
C GLN A 135 -8.77 4.60 -14.12
N ASN A 136 -8.86 5.39 -13.05
CA ASN A 136 -7.78 5.67 -12.14
C ASN A 136 -7.83 4.77 -10.90
N VAL A 137 -6.75 4.79 -10.12
CA VAL A 137 -6.64 4.07 -8.85
C VAL A 137 -7.12 4.97 -7.71
N PRO A 138 -7.92 4.46 -6.76
CA PRO A 138 -8.35 5.25 -5.61
C PRO A 138 -7.17 5.55 -4.67
N VAL A 139 -7.15 6.75 -4.11
CA VAL A 139 -6.17 7.17 -3.09
C VAL A 139 -6.54 6.70 -1.69
N ARG A 140 -7.80 6.29 -1.50
CA ARG A 140 -8.32 5.78 -0.23
C ARG A 140 -9.54 4.91 -0.48
N TRP A 141 -9.71 3.89 0.34
CA TRP A 141 -10.89 3.05 0.33
C TRP A 141 -11.35 2.75 1.77
N THR A 142 -12.63 2.46 1.93
CA THR A 142 -13.20 1.94 3.20
C THR A 142 -14.13 0.78 2.89
N VAL A 143 -14.21 -0.19 3.79
CA VAL A 143 -15.06 -1.37 3.67
C VAL A 143 -15.99 -1.42 4.88
N ALA A 144 -17.28 -1.60 4.63
CA ALA A 144 -18.30 -1.69 5.67
C ALA A 144 -19.24 -2.85 5.38
N ASP A 145 -19.67 -3.53 6.44
CA ASP A 145 -20.72 -4.53 6.37
C ASP A 145 -22.04 -3.90 5.88
N ASN A 146 -22.78 -4.58 5.00
CA ASN A 146 -24.13 -4.20 4.59
C ASN A 146 -25.18 -5.30 4.83
N GLY A 147 -24.79 -6.40 5.48
CA GLY A 147 -25.66 -7.49 5.90
C GLY A 147 -25.80 -8.63 4.90
N SER A 148 -26.64 -9.59 5.27
CA SER A 148 -26.93 -10.77 4.44
C SER A 148 -27.99 -10.50 3.38
N MET A 149 -27.81 -11.09 2.21
CA MET A 149 -28.73 -11.06 1.07
C MET A 149 -29.00 -12.48 0.58
N GLY A 150 -30.08 -13.09 1.09
CA GLY A 150 -30.38 -14.50 0.82
C GLY A 150 -29.24 -15.42 1.26
N HIS A 151 -28.61 -16.11 0.31
CA HIS A 151 -27.46 -16.99 0.57
C HIS A 151 -26.09 -16.29 0.43
N SER A 152 -26.10 -14.99 0.17
CA SER A 152 -24.91 -14.16 0.01
C SER A 152 -24.81 -13.13 1.13
N HIS A 153 -23.67 -12.45 1.19
CA HIS A 153 -23.41 -11.35 2.09
C HIS A 153 -22.99 -10.13 1.26
N GLU A 154 -23.55 -8.97 1.55
CA GLU A 154 -23.21 -7.73 0.86
C GLU A 154 -22.25 -6.90 1.72
N VAL A 155 -21.23 -6.35 1.08
CA VAL A 155 -20.24 -5.47 1.68
C VAL A 155 -20.17 -4.18 0.86
N VAL A 156 -20.19 -3.04 1.52
CA VAL A 156 -20.04 -1.73 0.86
C VAL A 156 -18.58 -1.32 0.85
N VAL A 157 -18.03 -1.12 -0.34
CA VAL A 157 -16.70 -0.55 -0.55
C VAL A 157 -16.85 0.87 -1.06
N THR A 158 -16.35 1.85 -0.31
CA THR A 158 -16.31 3.25 -0.76
C THR A 158 -14.90 3.58 -1.23
N LEU A 159 -14.76 3.82 -2.53
CA LEU A 159 -13.51 4.25 -3.17
C LEU A 159 -13.47 5.77 -3.23
N THR A 160 -12.33 6.36 -2.90
CA THR A 160 -12.05 7.80 -3.00
C THR A 160 -10.94 8.02 -4.02
N PHE A 161 -11.17 8.88 -4.99
CA PHE A 161 -10.22 9.26 -6.04
C PHE A 161 -9.86 10.74 -5.95
N GLY A 162 -8.68 11.11 -6.45
CA GLY A 162 -8.17 12.49 -6.44
C GLY A 162 -7.68 12.94 -5.06
N SER A 163 -7.30 14.21 -4.94
CA SER A 163 -6.82 14.81 -3.69
C SER A 163 -7.36 16.23 -3.51
N GLY A 164 -7.37 16.72 -2.27
CA GLY A 164 -7.85 18.06 -1.96
C GLY A 164 -9.30 18.29 -2.42
N THR A 165 -9.53 19.39 -3.14
CA THR A 165 -10.86 19.85 -3.57
C THR A 165 -11.45 19.06 -4.75
N THR A 166 -10.67 18.20 -5.44
CA THR A 166 -11.13 17.40 -6.59
C THR A 166 -11.44 15.95 -6.22
N THR A 167 -11.78 15.71 -4.95
CA THR A 167 -12.08 14.37 -4.43
C THR A 167 -13.40 13.84 -4.97
N GLN A 168 -13.38 12.65 -5.58
CA GLN A 168 -14.59 11.93 -6.02
C GLN A 168 -14.74 10.62 -5.26
N LYS A 169 -15.99 10.20 -4.99
CA LYS A 169 -16.29 8.94 -4.29
C LYS A 169 -17.21 8.05 -5.12
N ILE A 170 -16.87 6.76 -5.19
CA ILE A 170 -17.72 5.71 -5.76
C ILE A 170 -18.06 4.73 -4.64
N LYS A 171 -19.34 4.37 -4.51
CA LYS A 171 -19.79 3.28 -3.65
C LYS A 171 -20.00 2.03 -4.49
N LEU A 172 -19.41 0.94 -4.03
CA LEU A 172 -19.55 -0.38 -4.61
C LEU A 172 -20.26 -1.28 -3.60
N PHE A 173 -21.23 -2.03 -4.09
CA PHE A 173 -21.92 -3.11 -3.39
C PHE A 173 -21.31 -4.42 -3.87
N VAL A 174 -20.57 -5.06 -2.98
CA VAL A 174 -19.79 -6.26 -3.25
C VAL A 174 -20.55 -7.45 -2.68
N LEU A 175 -21.04 -8.30 -3.57
CA LEU A 175 -21.71 -9.54 -3.20
C LEU A 175 -20.65 -10.63 -2.99
N VAL A 176 -20.74 -11.28 -1.83
CA VAL A 176 -19.84 -12.35 -1.44
C VAL A 176 -20.66 -13.62 -1.17
N GLU A 177 -20.30 -14.68 -1.88
CA GLU A 177 -20.95 -15.99 -1.80
C GLU A 177 -20.23 -16.93 -0.82
N ARG A 178 -20.72 -18.18 -0.75
CA ARG A 178 -20.15 -19.26 0.06
C ARG A 178 -18.63 -19.35 -0.15
N TYR A 179 -17.89 -19.56 0.95
CA TYR A 179 -16.42 -19.55 1.00
C TYR A 179 -15.75 -18.19 0.81
N ASN A 180 -16.49 -17.10 0.99
CA ASN A 180 -15.98 -15.73 0.98
C ASN A 180 -15.33 -15.32 -0.36
N HIS A 181 -15.92 -15.74 -1.48
CA HIS A 181 -15.52 -15.28 -2.82
C HIS A 181 -16.47 -14.21 -3.34
N ILE A 182 -15.90 -13.19 -3.97
CA ILE A 182 -16.66 -12.09 -4.56
C ILE A 182 -17.34 -12.60 -5.83
N SER A 183 -18.66 -12.51 -5.88
CA SER A 183 -19.49 -12.97 -7.01
C SER A 183 -20.19 -11.83 -7.75
N GLY A 184 -20.16 -10.63 -7.18
CA GLY A 184 -20.72 -9.42 -7.78
C GLY A 184 -20.05 -8.16 -7.24
N ILE A 185 -19.93 -7.14 -8.08
CA ILE A 185 -19.53 -5.78 -7.72
C ILE A 185 -20.46 -4.86 -8.49
N GLU A 186 -21.24 -4.04 -7.81
CA GLU A 186 -22.24 -3.16 -8.44
C GLU A 186 -22.17 -1.76 -7.85
N THR A 187 -22.66 -0.74 -8.56
CA THR A 187 -22.75 0.63 -8.01
C THR A 187 -24.08 0.91 -7.32
N THR A 188 -25.00 -0.04 -7.42
CA THR A 188 -26.33 -0.03 -6.81
C THR A 188 -26.48 -1.35 -6.06
N SER A 189 -27.22 -1.34 -4.95
CA SER A 189 -27.48 -2.54 -4.16
C SER A 189 -28.42 -3.51 -4.92
N ALA A 190 -28.16 -4.81 -4.82
CA ALA A 190 -29.05 -5.84 -5.32
C ALA A 190 -30.28 -5.91 -4.40
N ARG A 191 -31.49 -5.70 -4.96
CA ARG A 191 -32.76 -5.77 -4.22
C ARG A 191 -33.59 -6.97 -4.67
#